data_AF-A0A7S6S7L0-F1
#
_entry.id   AF-A0A7S6S7L0-F1
#
_cell.length_a   1.000
_cell.length_b   1.000
_cell.length_c   1.000
_cell.angle_alpha   90.00
_cell.angle_beta   90.00
_cell.angle_gamma   90.00
#
_symmetry.space_group_name_H-M   'P 1'
#
loop_
_entity.id
_entity.type
_entity.pdbx_description
1 polymer ?
#
loop_
_entity_poly.entity_id
_entity_poly.type
_entity_poly.pdbx_seq_one_letter_code
_entity_poly.pdbx_strand_id
1 'polypeptide(L)'
;MSYLDLTDHQLNPISHWERPLDTASIPLARDLALFDQNGYDLTDLEQRYAEANGTQAHSHREHHHALKAPWFTQPDRVEGAVLNHSLLFERKGYAGEALQQLQHWAKANPLIYKIIRIRPKWGLDFSIDYADRGGNVFEVLHWEYDGFDYAEVEDRKQELEPRFAAIDWDDAAASILKQKDQWHHLDFFAQSDWKCSYFGIVKERFKMVIWE
;
A
#
# COMPACT_ATOMS: atom_id res chain seq x y z
N MET A 1 -8.11 19.10 -18.02
CA MET A 1 -9.22 18.54 -17.19
C MET A 1 -8.60 17.41 -16.40
N SER A 2 -8.85 17.30 -15.09
CA SER A 2 -8.34 16.15 -14.33
C SER A 2 -9.06 14.89 -14.81
N TYR A 3 -8.30 13.87 -15.16
CA TYR A 3 -8.81 12.56 -15.58
C TYR A 3 -8.75 11.53 -14.44
N LEU A 4 -8.41 11.97 -13.23
CA LEU A 4 -8.41 11.14 -12.03
C LEU A 4 -9.69 11.35 -11.25
N ASP A 5 -10.35 10.25 -10.95
CA ASP A 5 -11.54 10.21 -10.10
C ASP A 5 -11.14 9.69 -8.72
N LEU A 6 -11.47 10.44 -7.68
CA LEU A 6 -11.35 9.96 -6.30
C LEU A 6 -12.45 8.94 -6.04
N THR A 7 -12.09 7.81 -5.42
CA THR A 7 -13.08 6.78 -5.05
C THR A 7 -13.68 7.05 -3.67
N ASP A 8 -14.79 6.38 -3.35
CA ASP A 8 -15.42 6.46 -2.03
C ASP A 8 -14.77 5.54 -0.98
N HIS A 9 -13.70 4.80 -1.35
CA HIS A 9 -13.03 3.87 -0.45
C HIS A 9 -12.34 4.59 0.70
N GLN A 10 -12.42 4.02 1.91
CA GLN A 10 -11.82 4.56 3.13
C GLN A 10 -10.98 3.48 3.81
N LEU A 11 -9.91 3.90 4.50
CA LEU A 11 -9.16 3.02 5.38
C LEU A 11 -10.03 2.61 6.57
N ASN A 12 -9.95 1.35 6.98
CA ASN A 12 -10.64 0.85 8.15
C ASN A 12 -9.82 1.16 9.42
N PRO A 13 -10.37 1.91 10.40
CA PRO A 13 -9.68 2.25 11.64
C PRO A 13 -9.51 1.05 12.59
N ILE A 14 -10.27 -0.03 12.39
CA ILE A 14 -10.11 -1.26 13.19
C ILE A 14 -8.75 -1.87 12.84
N SER A 15 -7.89 -1.95 13.84
CA SER A 15 -6.48 -2.29 13.68
C SER A 15 -6.16 -3.77 13.92
N HIS A 16 -7.08 -4.51 14.54
CA HIS A 16 -6.87 -5.90 14.95
C HIS A 16 -8.02 -6.82 14.53
N TRP A 17 -7.67 -8.06 14.23
CA TRP A 17 -8.61 -9.17 14.17
C TRP A 17 -8.88 -9.73 15.55
N GLU A 18 -10.15 -9.92 15.89
CA GLU A 18 -10.57 -10.44 17.19
C GLU A 18 -11.24 -11.81 17.09
N ARG A 19 -11.91 -12.11 15.96
CA ARG A 19 -12.59 -13.40 15.77
C ARG A 19 -11.57 -14.50 15.42
N PRO A 20 -11.58 -15.63 16.15
CA PRO A 20 -10.71 -16.77 15.85
C PRO A 20 -11.18 -17.51 14.60
N LEU A 21 -10.33 -18.37 14.06
CA LEU A 21 -10.73 -19.32 13.03
C LEU A 21 -11.57 -20.45 13.63
N ASP A 22 -12.58 -20.92 12.91
CA ASP A 22 -13.36 -22.11 13.28
C ASP A 22 -12.59 -23.40 12.96
N THR A 23 -11.44 -23.57 13.63
CA THR A 23 -10.62 -24.78 13.53
C THR A 23 -9.73 -24.93 14.74
N ALA A 24 -9.49 -26.19 15.13
CA ALA A 24 -8.48 -26.55 16.13
C ALA A 24 -7.12 -26.93 15.51
N SER A 25 -7.06 -27.07 14.17
CA SER A 25 -5.86 -27.54 13.49
C SER A 25 -4.76 -26.49 13.54
N ILE A 26 -3.57 -26.90 14.00
CA ILE A 26 -2.39 -26.02 14.08
C ILE A 26 -1.92 -25.70 12.66
N PRO A 27 -1.76 -24.42 12.29
CA PRO A 27 -1.23 -24.00 10.99
C PRO A 27 0.16 -24.58 10.72
N LEU A 28 0.40 -24.95 9.47
CA LEU A 28 1.70 -25.48 9.02
C LEU A 28 2.65 -24.35 8.64
N ALA A 29 3.95 -24.65 8.52
CA ALA A 29 4.95 -23.66 8.13
C ALA A 29 4.65 -23.00 6.77
N ARG A 30 4.04 -23.74 5.83
CA ARG A 30 3.64 -23.23 4.52
C ARG A 30 2.57 -22.13 4.61
N ASP A 31 1.72 -22.17 5.63
CA ASP A 31 0.66 -21.19 5.83
C ASP A 31 1.19 -19.80 6.24
N LEU A 32 2.51 -19.72 6.53
CA LEU A 32 3.27 -18.53 6.92
C LEU A 32 4.43 -18.26 5.95
N ALA A 33 4.47 -18.95 4.81
CA ALA A 33 5.50 -18.77 3.79
C ALA A 33 5.41 -17.38 3.16
N LEU A 34 6.54 -16.91 2.62
CA LEU A 34 6.65 -15.61 1.93
C LEU A 34 6.16 -14.42 2.78
N PHE A 35 6.26 -14.53 4.11
CA PHE A 35 5.91 -13.45 5.02
C PHE A 35 6.60 -12.14 4.62
N ASP A 36 5.80 -11.17 4.25
CA ASP A 36 6.24 -9.84 3.92
C ASP A 36 6.56 -9.07 5.20
N GLN A 37 7.80 -8.59 5.33
CA GLN A 37 8.29 -7.97 6.56
C GLN A 37 7.96 -6.48 6.65
N ASN A 38 7.65 -5.85 5.52
CA ASN A 38 7.53 -4.41 5.45
C ASN A 38 6.45 -3.91 4.50
N GLY A 39 5.90 -4.74 3.62
CA GLY A 39 4.72 -4.42 2.81
C GLY A 39 3.43 -5.00 3.38
N TYR A 40 2.47 -5.23 2.48
CA TYR A 40 1.07 -5.55 2.78
C TYR A 40 0.65 -6.94 2.33
N ASP A 41 1.56 -7.75 1.78
CA ASP A 41 1.22 -9.10 1.37
C ASP A 41 0.89 -9.96 2.60
N LEU A 42 -0.25 -10.62 2.54
CA LEU A 42 -0.77 -11.49 3.57
C LEU A 42 -0.34 -12.93 3.31
N THR A 43 0.16 -13.58 4.34
CA THR A 43 0.28 -15.04 4.36
C THR A 43 -1.10 -15.71 4.26
N ASP A 44 -1.14 -16.99 3.90
CA ASP A 44 -2.40 -17.76 3.85
C ASP A 44 -3.12 -17.79 5.21
N LEU A 45 -2.37 -17.77 6.32
CA LEU A 45 -2.96 -17.67 7.64
C LEU A 45 -3.60 -16.30 7.88
N GLU A 46 -2.94 -15.20 7.52
CA GLU A 46 -3.50 -13.84 7.62
C GLU A 46 -4.78 -13.69 6.78
N GLN A 47 -4.79 -14.23 5.56
CA GLN A 47 -5.98 -14.21 4.68
C GLN A 47 -7.17 -14.91 5.33
N ARG A 48 -6.98 -16.09 5.93
CA ARG A 48 -8.05 -16.81 6.66
C ARG A 48 -8.64 -16.01 7.81
N TYR A 49 -7.81 -15.27 8.55
CA TYR A 49 -8.30 -14.42 9.63
C TYR A 49 -9.06 -13.21 9.10
N ALA A 50 -8.60 -12.60 8.01
CA ALA A 50 -9.35 -11.53 7.35
C ALA A 50 -10.76 -12.03 6.97
N GLU A 51 -10.86 -13.20 6.32
CA GLU A 51 -12.14 -13.80 5.92
C GLU A 51 -13.05 -14.09 7.12
N ALA A 52 -12.50 -14.70 8.19
CA ALA A 52 -13.25 -14.96 9.41
C ALA A 52 -13.80 -13.66 10.06
N ASN A 53 -13.05 -12.56 9.92
CA ASN A 53 -13.44 -11.23 10.40
C ASN A 53 -14.22 -10.41 9.35
N GLY A 54 -14.71 -11.05 8.28
CA GLY A 54 -15.61 -10.45 7.29
C GLY A 54 -14.93 -9.52 6.28
N THR A 55 -13.60 -9.60 6.14
CA THR A 55 -12.82 -8.81 5.19
C THR A 55 -12.21 -9.71 4.13
N GLN A 56 -12.41 -9.38 2.86
CA GLN A 56 -11.82 -10.15 1.77
C GLN A 56 -10.46 -9.55 1.39
N ALA A 57 -9.44 -10.42 1.26
CA ALA A 57 -8.16 -10.02 0.67
C ALA A 57 -8.26 -10.04 -0.86
N HIS A 58 -7.58 -9.10 -1.52
CA HIS A 58 -7.60 -8.96 -2.97
C HIS A 58 -6.23 -9.23 -3.56
N SER A 59 -6.21 -9.82 -4.77
CA SER A 59 -4.97 -10.07 -5.51
C SER A 59 -4.22 -8.75 -5.76
N HIS A 60 -2.99 -8.65 -5.26
CA HIS A 60 -2.06 -7.52 -5.47
C HIS A 60 -1.18 -7.78 -6.70
N ARG A 61 -0.65 -9.00 -6.85
CA ARG A 61 0.09 -9.55 -8.00
C ARG A 61 -0.25 -11.03 -8.14
N GLU A 62 0.16 -11.70 -9.22
CA GLU A 62 -0.08 -13.15 -9.35
C GLU A 62 0.45 -13.89 -8.10
N HIS A 63 -0.45 -14.53 -7.35
CA HIS A 63 -0.23 -15.21 -6.06
C HIS A 63 -0.03 -14.36 -4.79
N HIS A 64 -0.09 -13.02 -4.86
CA HIS A 64 0.04 -12.13 -3.71
C HIS A 64 -1.31 -11.52 -3.33
N HIS A 65 -1.71 -11.58 -2.06
CA HIS A 65 -2.98 -11.02 -1.60
C HIS A 65 -2.75 -9.97 -0.52
N ALA A 66 -3.43 -8.85 -0.61
CA ALA A 66 -3.38 -7.76 0.36
C ALA A 66 -4.79 -7.29 0.71
N LEU A 67 -4.96 -6.64 1.87
CA LEU A 67 -6.15 -5.82 2.09
C LEU A 67 -5.90 -4.50 1.39
N LYS A 68 -6.60 -4.30 0.27
CA LYS A 68 -6.43 -3.10 -0.54
C LYS A 68 -7.73 -2.66 -1.18
N ALA A 69 -7.82 -1.38 -1.46
CA ALA A 69 -8.88 -0.79 -2.26
C ALA A 69 -8.28 0.26 -3.21
N PRO A 70 -8.86 0.50 -4.39
CA PRO A 70 -8.48 1.64 -5.22
C PRO A 70 -8.62 2.95 -4.42
N TRP A 71 -7.65 3.87 -4.55
CA TRP A 71 -7.73 5.20 -3.95
C TRP A 71 -8.23 6.22 -4.99
N PHE A 72 -7.53 6.32 -6.12
CA PHE A 72 -7.96 7.02 -7.33
C PHE A 72 -8.13 6.04 -8.48
N THR A 73 -8.99 6.38 -9.45
CA THR A 73 -9.12 5.66 -10.72
C THR A 73 -8.92 6.59 -11.90
N GLN A 74 -8.59 6.02 -13.05
CA GLN A 74 -8.46 6.72 -14.32
C GLN A 74 -9.13 5.87 -15.41
N PRO A 75 -9.84 6.47 -16.37
CA PRO A 75 -10.21 5.78 -17.60
C PRO A 75 -8.96 5.26 -18.34
N ASP A 76 -9.10 4.15 -19.07
CA ASP A 76 -7.99 3.58 -19.83
C ASP A 76 -7.36 4.61 -20.78
N ARG A 77 -6.03 4.73 -20.71
CA ARG A 77 -5.22 5.61 -21.56
C ARG A 77 -3.98 4.87 -22.03
N VAL A 78 -3.51 5.26 -23.22
CA VAL A 78 -2.33 4.68 -23.86
C VAL A 78 -1.21 5.71 -24.11
N GLU A 79 -1.46 6.98 -23.78
CA GLU A 79 -0.53 8.09 -23.94
C GLU A 79 -0.83 9.23 -22.96
N GLY A 80 0.18 10.07 -22.72
CA GLY A 80 0.16 11.10 -21.70
C GLY A 80 0.47 10.54 -20.31
N ALA A 81 -0.04 11.21 -19.29
CA ALA A 81 0.00 10.75 -17.91
C ALA A 81 -1.01 9.62 -17.67
N VAL A 82 -0.48 8.46 -17.30
CA VAL A 82 -1.22 7.21 -17.07
C VAL A 82 -1.09 6.84 -15.60
N LEU A 83 -2.23 6.62 -14.94
CA LEU A 83 -2.27 6.08 -13.60
C LEU A 83 -1.82 4.62 -13.63
N ASN A 84 -0.65 4.35 -13.08
CA ASN A 84 -0.11 2.99 -12.98
C ASN A 84 -0.84 2.24 -11.86
N HIS A 85 -0.91 2.84 -10.67
CA HIS A 85 -1.70 2.35 -9.54
C HIS A 85 -2.01 3.48 -8.56
N SER A 86 -3.10 3.29 -7.82
CA SER A 86 -3.48 4.15 -6.70
C SER A 86 -4.27 3.33 -5.71
N LEU A 87 -3.70 3.05 -4.55
CA LEU A 87 -4.17 2.03 -3.62
C LEU A 87 -4.14 2.54 -2.18
N LEU A 88 -5.21 2.20 -1.45
CA LEU A 88 -5.26 2.20 -0.01
C LEU A 88 -4.89 0.80 0.47
N PHE A 89 -4.02 0.69 1.47
CA PHE A 89 -3.53 -0.58 2.01
C PHE A 89 -3.74 -0.71 3.50
N GLU A 90 -4.00 -1.94 3.95
CA GLU A 90 -4.15 -2.28 5.36
C GLU A 90 -3.48 -3.61 5.69
N ARG A 91 -2.92 -3.69 6.90
CA ARG A 91 -2.47 -4.95 7.49
C ARG A 91 -2.75 -4.92 8.98
N LYS A 92 -3.47 -5.91 9.48
CA LYS A 92 -4.01 -5.91 10.84
C LYS A 92 -3.16 -6.75 11.79
N GLY A 93 -3.12 -6.33 13.05
CA GLY A 93 -2.64 -7.15 14.15
C GLY A 93 -3.71 -8.13 14.65
N TYR A 94 -3.43 -8.79 15.78
CA TYR A 94 -4.35 -9.75 16.40
C TYR A 94 -4.61 -9.41 17.86
N ALA A 95 -5.89 -9.46 18.26
CA ALA A 95 -6.34 -9.23 19.63
C ALA A 95 -7.39 -10.28 20.04
N GLY A 96 -7.87 -10.20 21.27
CA GLY A 96 -8.98 -11.04 21.75
C GLY A 96 -8.77 -12.54 21.58
N GLU A 97 -9.82 -13.25 21.17
CA GLU A 97 -9.84 -14.69 20.97
C GLU A 97 -8.92 -15.14 19.81
N ALA A 98 -8.81 -14.35 18.75
CA ALA A 98 -7.88 -14.60 17.66
C ALA A 98 -6.43 -14.66 18.15
N LEU A 99 -6.00 -13.68 18.97
CA LEU A 99 -4.66 -13.67 19.55
C LEU A 99 -4.43 -14.87 20.48
N GLN A 100 -5.41 -15.22 21.32
CA GLN A 100 -5.31 -16.38 22.20
C GLN A 100 -5.13 -17.69 21.41
N GLN A 101 -5.85 -17.86 20.30
CA GLN A 101 -5.72 -19.00 19.41
C GLN A 101 -4.31 -19.06 18.80
N LEU A 102 -3.81 -17.95 18.27
CA LEU A 102 -2.45 -17.88 17.72
C LEU A 102 -1.38 -18.18 18.78
N GLN A 103 -1.50 -17.62 19.98
CA GLN A 103 -0.58 -17.87 21.08
C GLN A 103 -0.58 -19.35 21.52
N HIS A 104 -1.74 -20.01 21.48
CA HIS A 104 -1.83 -21.44 21.73
C HIS A 104 -1.07 -22.24 20.66
N TRP A 105 -1.32 -21.97 19.38
CA TRP A 105 -0.65 -22.65 18.28
C TRP A 105 0.86 -22.36 18.21
N ALA A 106 1.29 -21.16 18.62
CA ALA A 106 2.69 -20.76 18.61
C ALA A 106 3.58 -21.63 19.51
N LYS A 107 3.01 -22.30 20.52
CA LYS A 107 3.72 -23.28 21.36
C LYS A 107 4.20 -24.49 20.57
N ALA A 108 3.51 -24.85 19.49
CA ALA A 108 3.85 -25.97 18.61
C ALA A 108 4.52 -25.49 17.31
N ASN A 109 4.11 -24.34 16.76
CA ASN A 109 4.71 -23.73 15.57
C ASN A 109 5.15 -22.28 15.86
N PRO A 110 6.42 -22.07 16.28
CA PRO A 110 6.93 -20.74 16.62
C PRO A 110 6.92 -19.72 15.46
N LEU A 111 6.80 -20.15 14.21
CA LEU A 111 6.69 -19.22 13.08
C LEU A 111 5.46 -18.31 13.19
N ILE A 112 4.43 -18.74 13.93
CA ILE A 112 3.21 -17.95 14.18
C ILE A 112 3.55 -16.65 14.92
N TYR A 113 4.65 -16.58 15.66
CA TYR A 113 5.09 -15.31 16.27
C TYR A 113 5.34 -14.20 15.25
N LYS A 114 5.62 -14.53 13.97
CA LYS A 114 5.74 -13.53 12.90
C LYS A 114 4.46 -12.71 12.73
N ILE A 115 3.28 -13.35 12.79
CA ILE A 115 2.01 -12.64 12.65
C ILE A 115 1.50 -12.09 13.99
N ILE A 116 1.80 -12.74 15.12
CA ILE A 116 1.47 -12.22 16.46
C ILE A 116 2.15 -10.88 16.72
N ARG A 117 3.39 -10.70 16.25
CA ARG A 117 4.20 -9.50 16.50
C ARG A 117 3.94 -8.37 15.49
N ILE A 118 2.99 -8.52 14.58
CA ILE A 118 2.62 -7.48 13.62
C ILE A 118 2.08 -6.27 14.38
N ARG A 119 2.64 -5.10 14.08
CA ARG A 119 2.04 -3.81 14.35
C ARG A 119 1.03 -3.52 13.24
N PRO A 120 -0.23 -3.17 13.57
CA PRO A 120 -1.18 -2.73 12.56
C PRO A 120 -0.61 -1.61 11.70
N LYS A 121 -0.83 -1.69 10.39
CA LYS A 121 -0.20 -0.82 9.40
C LYS A 121 -1.23 -0.37 8.37
N TRP A 122 -1.19 0.90 7.98
CA TRP A 122 -1.99 1.51 6.91
C TRP A 122 -1.06 2.16 5.90
N GLY A 123 -1.44 2.16 4.63
CA GLY A 123 -0.58 2.61 3.54
C GLY A 123 -1.35 3.36 2.48
N LEU A 124 -0.70 4.35 1.90
CA LEU A 124 -1.14 5.09 0.72
C LEU A 124 -0.09 4.87 -0.36
N ASP A 125 -0.51 4.46 -1.55
CA ASP A 125 0.37 4.20 -2.67
C ASP A 125 -0.21 4.83 -3.93
N PHE A 126 0.54 5.72 -4.58
CA PHE A 126 0.10 6.47 -5.73
C PHE A 126 1.22 6.57 -6.77
N SER A 127 0.94 6.13 -8.00
CA SER A 127 1.90 6.14 -9.09
C SER A 127 1.27 6.59 -10.41
N ILE A 128 1.87 7.62 -11.01
CA ILE A 128 1.58 8.11 -12.35
C ILE A 128 2.83 7.98 -13.20
N ASP A 129 2.69 7.32 -14.34
CA ASP A 129 3.71 7.23 -15.39
C ASP A 129 3.36 8.17 -16.56
N TYR A 130 4.33 8.45 -17.41
CA TYR A 130 4.13 9.14 -18.68
C TYR A 130 4.65 8.29 -19.83
N ALA A 131 3.87 8.22 -20.91
CA ALA A 131 4.29 7.64 -22.17
C ALA A 131 3.78 8.45 -23.36
N ASP A 132 4.59 8.63 -24.41
CA ASP A 132 4.16 9.27 -25.65
C ASP A 132 4.60 8.52 -26.91
N ARG A 133 4.08 8.97 -28.07
CA ARG A 133 4.42 8.40 -29.39
C ARG A 133 5.84 8.73 -29.85
N GLY A 134 6.52 9.65 -29.19
CA GLY A 134 7.94 9.93 -29.40
C GLY A 134 8.86 8.93 -28.67
N GLY A 135 8.29 8.07 -27.83
CA GLY A 135 9.04 7.11 -27.02
C GLY A 135 9.56 7.70 -25.72
N ASN A 136 9.09 8.88 -25.29
CA ASN A 136 9.38 9.35 -23.94
C ASN A 136 8.59 8.50 -22.96
N VAL A 137 9.30 7.87 -22.02
CA VAL A 137 8.72 7.06 -20.95
C VAL A 137 9.45 7.37 -19.66
N PHE A 138 8.71 7.70 -18.61
CA PHE A 138 9.25 7.91 -17.26
C PHE A 138 8.13 7.93 -16.22
N GLU A 139 8.49 7.63 -14.98
CA GLU A 139 7.60 7.82 -13.83
C GLU A 139 7.47 9.32 -13.53
N VAL A 140 6.26 9.85 -13.52
CA VAL A 140 5.98 11.26 -13.19
C VAL A 140 6.06 11.45 -11.68
N LEU A 141 5.38 10.58 -10.95
CA LEU A 141 5.42 10.47 -9.49
C LEU A 141 5.18 9.01 -9.11
N HIS A 142 6.04 8.47 -8.25
CA HIS A 142 5.69 7.39 -7.33
C HIS A 142 5.74 7.98 -5.93
N TRP A 143 4.71 7.70 -5.14
CA TRP A 143 4.61 8.19 -3.78
C TRP A 143 3.94 7.15 -2.89
N GLU A 144 4.71 6.63 -1.94
CA GLU A 144 4.25 5.69 -0.93
C GLU A 144 4.35 6.30 0.49
N TYR A 145 3.32 6.11 1.30
CA TYR A 145 3.28 6.54 2.71
C TYR A 145 2.61 5.51 3.60
N ASP A 146 3.47 4.79 4.30
CA ASP A 146 3.16 3.80 5.32
C ASP A 146 3.06 4.45 6.70
N GLY A 147 2.19 3.95 7.57
CA GLY A 147 2.18 4.31 8.98
C GLY A 147 1.61 3.22 9.87
N PHE A 148 1.99 3.27 11.16
CA PHE A 148 1.44 2.39 12.21
C PHE A 148 0.36 3.08 13.06
N ASP A 149 0.05 4.33 12.73
CA ASP A 149 -1.02 5.11 13.35
C ASP A 149 -2.06 5.46 12.29
N TYR A 150 -3.31 5.06 12.53
CA TYR A 150 -4.39 5.29 11.58
C TYR A 150 -4.66 6.79 11.35
N ALA A 151 -4.73 7.57 12.42
CA ALA A 151 -5.10 8.98 12.33
C ALA A 151 -4.05 9.76 11.54
N GLU A 152 -2.77 9.45 11.75
CA GLU A 152 -1.67 10.07 11.01
C GLU A 152 -1.71 9.76 9.51
N VAL A 153 -2.01 8.51 9.13
CA VAL A 153 -2.13 8.12 7.72
C VAL A 153 -3.39 8.70 7.09
N GLU A 154 -4.51 8.75 7.82
CA GLU A 154 -5.75 9.34 7.35
C GLU A 154 -5.64 10.87 7.18
N ASP A 155 -4.99 11.57 8.11
CA ASP A 155 -4.69 13.00 7.98
C ASP A 155 -3.84 13.28 6.73
N ARG A 156 -2.86 12.41 6.45
CA ARG A 156 -2.04 12.49 5.24
C ARG A 156 -2.86 12.28 3.97
N LYS A 157 -3.76 11.29 3.97
CA LYS A 157 -4.66 11.01 2.85
C LYS A 157 -5.51 12.25 2.54
N GLN A 158 -6.16 12.82 3.56
CA GLN A 158 -7.01 14.00 3.42
C GLN A 158 -6.24 15.25 2.97
N GLU A 159 -4.97 15.40 3.37
CA GLU A 159 -4.10 16.47 2.90
C GLU A 159 -3.82 16.37 1.38
N LEU A 160 -3.56 15.15 0.89
CA LEU A 160 -3.06 14.93 -0.47
C LEU A 160 -4.17 14.74 -1.51
N GLU A 161 -5.33 14.21 -1.13
CA GLU A 161 -6.47 14.02 -2.03
C GLU A 161 -6.82 15.27 -2.88
N PRO A 162 -7.07 16.45 -2.27
CA PRO A 162 -7.40 17.65 -3.04
C PRO A 162 -6.22 18.15 -3.88
N ARG A 163 -4.98 17.87 -3.46
CA ARG A 163 -3.78 18.27 -4.20
C ARG A 163 -3.61 17.43 -5.45
N PHE A 164 -3.71 16.11 -5.33
CA PHE A 164 -3.61 15.18 -6.46
C PHE A 164 -4.76 15.36 -7.46
N ALA A 165 -5.97 15.63 -6.98
CA ALA A 165 -7.12 15.90 -7.84
C ALA A 165 -6.98 17.20 -8.66
N ALA A 166 -6.27 18.19 -8.13
CA ALA A 166 -6.08 19.50 -8.77
C ALA A 166 -4.92 19.55 -9.78
N ILE A 167 -4.03 18.55 -9.80
CA ILE A 167 -2.87 18.52 -10.70
C ILE A 167 -3.33 18.18 -12.13
N ASP A 168 -2.89 18.98 -13.10
CA ASP A 168 -2.89 18.58 -14.50
C ASP A 168 -1.65 17.71 -14.76
N TRP A 169 -1.85 16.39 -14.71
CA TRP A 169 -0.75 15.43 -14.77
C TRP A 169 -0.03 15.40 -16.13
N ASP A 170 -0.72 15.75 -17.21
CA ASP A 170 -0.11 15.86 -18.54
C ASP A 170 0.83 17.09 -18.61
N ASP A 171 0.39 18.23 -18.10
CA ASP A 171 1.24 19.43 -18.00
C ASP A 171 2.42 19.24 -17.04
N ALA A 172 2.17 18.59 -15.89
CA ALA A 172 3.21 18.27 -14.92
C ALA A 172 4.28 17.36 -15.55
N ALA A 173 3.88 16.31 -16.27
CA ALA A 173 4.80 15.42 -16.96
C ALA A 173 5.63 16.17 -18.02
N ALA A 174 4.98 17.00 -18.85
CA ALA A 174 5.68 17.82 -19.84
C ALA A 174 6.69 18.77 -19.19
N SER A 175 6.38 19.31 -18.02
CA SER A 175 7.27 20.19 -17.25
C SER A 175 8.42 19.45 -16.56
N ILE A 176 8.20 18.24 -16.07
CA ILE A 176 9.25 17.37 -15.52
C ILE A 176 10.20 16.90 -16.61
N LEU A 177 9.68 16.55 -17.80
CA LEU A 177 10.49 16.12 -18.94
C LEU A 177 11.46 17.22 -19.41
N LYS A 178 11.05 18.49 -19.36
CA LYS A 178 11.94 19.64 -19.65
C LYS A 178 13.10 19.78 -18.68
N GLN A 179 13.00 19.18 -17.49
CA GLN A 179 14.00 19.22 -16.41
C GLN A 179 14.73 17.88 -16.26
N LYS A 180 14.68 17.01 -17.28
CA LYS A 180 15.22 15.64 -17.25
C LYS A 180 16.68 15.55 -16.81
N ASP A 181 17.49 16.52 -17.21
CA ASP A 181 18.89 16.66 -16.83
C ASP A 181 19.11 16.79 -15.32
N GLN A 182 18.14 17.34 -14.58
CA GLN A 182 18.22 17.53 -13.14
C GLN A 182 17.99 16.25 -12.33
N TRP A 183 17.21 15.30 -12.86
CA TRP A 183 16.76 14.15 -12.06
C TRP A 183 17.10 12.79 -12.65
N HIS A 184 17.16 12.62 -13.97
CA HIS A 184 17.26 11.29 -14.59
C HIS A 184 18.56 10.54 -14.27
N HIS A 185 19.61 11.26 -13.89
CA HIS A 185 20.90 10.68 -13.49
C HIS A 185 20.96 10.30 -12.00
N LEU A 186 19.95 10.70 -11.21
CA LEU A 186 19.90 10.44 -9.79
C LEU A 186 19.50 8.98 -9.52
N ASP A 187 19.86 8.48 -8.35
CA ASP A 187 19.35 7.19 -7.87
C ASP A 187 17.85 7.28 -7.51
N PHE A 188 17.26 6.12 -7.19
CA PHE A 188 15.84 6.01 -6.89
C PHE A 188 15.37 7.00 -5.80
N PHE A 189 16.08 7.06 -4.66
CA PHE A 189 15.65 7.89 -3.54
C PHE A 189 15.81 9.39 -3.85
N ALA A 190 16.88 9.76 -4.54
CA ALA A 190 17.10 11.13 -4.94
C ALA A 190 16.11 11.58 -6.04
N GLN A 191 15.67 10.70 -6.93
CA GLN A 191 14.57 10.98 -7.87
C GLN A 191 13.24 11.17 -7.14
N SER A 192 12.92 10.28 -6.19
CA SER A 192 11.71 10.39 -5.35
C SER A 192 11.69 11.71 -4.57
N ASP A 193 12.80 12.07 -3.92
CA ASP A 193 12.95 13.34 -3.20
C ASP A 193 12.78 14.57 -4.12
N TRP A 194 13.37 14.53 -5.32
CA TRP A 194 13.24 15.61 -6.30
C TRP A 194 11.79 15.78 -6.75
N LYS A 195 11.09 14.67 -7.05
CA LYS A 195 9.66 14.69 -7.45
C LYS A 195 8.76 15.16 -6.32
N CYS A 196 8.96 14.67 -5.09
CA CYS A 196 8.23 15.15 -3.93
C CYS A 196 8.39 16.67 -3.75
N SER A 197 9.62 17.17 -3.92
CA SER A 197 9.92 18.60 -3.86
C SER A 197 9.25 19.38 -5.00
N TYR A 198 9.25 18.86 -6.23
CA TYR A 198 8.58 19.45 -7.38
C TYR A 198 7.07 19.63 -7.15
N PHE A 199 6.41 18.60 -6.60
CA PHE A 199 4.98 18.66 -6.26
C PHE A 199 4.69 19.36 -4.91
N GLY A 200 5.73 19.71 -4.15
CA GLY A 200 5.63 20.32 -2.82
C GLY A 200 4.99 19.39 -1.78
N ILE A 201 5.08 18.08 -1.94
CA ILE A 201 4.53 17.07 -1.03
C ILE A 201 5.61 16.54 -0.10
N VAL A 202 5.19 15.88 0.98
CA VAL A 202 6.15 15.23 1.88
C VAL A 202 6.87 14.08 1.18
N LYS A 203 8.07 13.78 1.67
CA LYS A 203 8.83 12.61 1.23
C LYS A 203 8.04 11.32 1.46
N GLU A 204 8.30 10.35 0.60
CA GLU A 204 7.82 8.98 0.79
C GLU A 204 8.27 8.42 2.14
N ARG A 205 7.45 7.53 2.70
CA ARG A 205 7.79 6.76 3.87
C ARG A 205 7.33 5.33 3.64
N PHE A 206 8.27 4.45 3.34
CA PHE A 206 7.97 3.06 2.99
C PHE A 206 9.02 2.11 3.56
N LYS A 207 8.86 0.81 3.34
CA LYS A 207 9.76 -0.25 3.87
C LYS A 207 9.86 -0.26 5.40
N MET A 208 8.81 0.18 6.09
CA MET A 208 8.74 0.12 7.55
C MET A 208 8.60 -1.32 8.03
N VAL A 209 9.60 -1.84 8.76
CA VAL A 209 9.53 -3.18 9.34
C VAL A 209 8.35 -3.28 10.31
N ILE A 210 7.48 -4.27 10.07
CA ILE A 210 6.15 -4.34 10.70
C ILE A 210 6.17 -4.84 12.15
N TRP A 211 7.26 -5.43 12.62
CA TRP A 211 7.34 -6.00 13.95
C TRP A 211 7.58 -4.96 15.05
N GLU A 212 7.01 -5.23 16.24
CA GLU A 212 7.36 -4.58 17.52
C GLU A 212 8.74 -4.96 18.05
#